data_AF-A0A812PRL0-F1
#
_entry.id   AF-A0A812PRL0-F1
#
_cell.length_a   1.000
_cell.length_b   1.000
_cell.length_c   1.000
_cell.angle_alpha   90.00
_cell.angle_beta   90.00
_cell.angle_gamma   90.00
#
_symmetry.space_group_name_H-M   'P 1'
#
loop_
_entity.id
_entity.type
_entity.pdbx_description
1 polymer ?
#
loop_
_entity_poly.entity_id
_entity_poly.type
_entity_poly.pdbx_seq_one_letter_code
_entity_poly.pdbx_strand_id
1 'polypeptide(L)'
;ILALRGTPAHSDARQLRRQLLALCERFAREFACEDLRWAASHYWSRAVAVAGATPKPFRALIPGVDLLNFDPDAPNYFRVAGKSIVYVAGRDYAAGEEIRDSYGKGMP
;
A
#
# COMPACT_ATOMS: atom_id res chain seq x y z
N ILE A 1 7.56 -18.71 3.97
CA ILE A 1 6.17 -19.11 3.62
C ILE A 1 5.63 -20.20 4.55
N LEU A 2 6.38 -21.25 4.88
CA LEU A 2 5.91 -22.31 5.80
C LEU A 2 5.41 -21.78 7.16
N ALA A 3 6.06 -20.74 7.70
CA ALA A 3 5.64 -20.08 8.94
C ALA A 3 4.25 -19.41 8.89
N LEU A 4 3.70 -19.18 7.69
CA LEU A 4 2.36 -18.59 7.51
C LEU A 4 1.28 -19.66 7.28
N ARG A 5 1.64 -20.95 7.25
CA ARG A 5 0.70 -22.00 6.88
C ARG A 5 -0.46 -22.05 7.89
N GLY A 6 -1.68 -21.97 7.39
CA GLY A 6 -2.90 -21.97 8.23
C GLY A 6 -3.38 -20.57 8.63
N THR A 7 -2.63 -19.51 8.32
CA THR A 7 -3.10 -18.13 8.52
C THR A 7 -3.76 -17.58 7.24
N PRO A 8 -4.66 -16.58 7.37
CA PRO A 8 -5.21 -15.88 6.20
C PRO A 8 -4.14 -15.28 5.27
N ALA A 9 -2.98 -14.89 5.81
CA ALA A 9 -1.88 -14.30 5.05
C ALA A 9 -1.13 -15.31 4.15
N HIS A 10 -1.39 -16.62 4.27
CA HIS A 10 -0.66 -17.64 3.53
C HIS A 10 -0.93 -17.58 2.02
N SER A 11 -2.19 -17.43 1.61
CA SER A 11 -2.59 -17.34 0.20
C SER A 11 -1.94 -16.14 -0.46
N ASP A 12 -1.96 -15.01 0.23
CA ASP A 12 -1.49 -13.73 -0.27
C ASP A 12 0.04 -13.78 -0.42
N ALA A 13 0.75 -14.27 0.60
CA ALA A 13 2.20 -14.47 0.51
C ALA A 13 2.60 -15.38 -0.66
N ARG A 14 1.81 -16.43 -0.96
CA ARG A 14 2.05 -17.30 -2.14
C ARG A 14 1.75 -16.60 -3.46
N GLN A 15 0.74 -15.71 -3.50
CA GLN A 15 0.43 -14.93 -4.69
C GLN A 15 1.53 -13.89 -4.96
N LEU A 16 1.95 -13.13 -3.95
CA LEU A 16 3.05 -12.16 -4.04
C LEU A 16 4.35 -12.83 -4.49
N ARG A 17 4.68 -14.02 -3.95
CA ARG A 17 5.86 -14.78 -4.42
C ARG A 17 5.78 -15.13 -5.91
N ARG A 18 4.61 -15.57 -6.39
CA ARG A 18 4.42 -15.90 -7.81
C ARG A 18 4.58 -14.66 -8.70
N GLN A 19 4.03 -13.52 -8.27
CA GLN A 19 4.19 -12.25 -8.96
C GLN A 19 5.65 -11.80 -9.00
N LEU A 20 6.39 -11.93 -7.88
CA LEU A 20 7.82 -11.60 -7.85
C LEU A 20 8.63 -12.45 -8.82
N LEU A 21 8.41 -13.77 -8.85
CA LEU A 21 9.12 -14.66 -9.78
C LEU A 21 8.86 -14.26 -11.23
N ALA A 22 7.61 -13.98 -11.59
CA ALA A 22 7.27 -13.52 -12.93
C ALA A 22 7.94 -12.17 -13.29
N LEU A 23 8.08 -11.26 -12.33
CA LEU A 23 8.82 -10.01 -12.53
C LEU A 23 10.31 -10.27 -12.74
N CYS A 24 10.92 -11.10 -11.89
CA CYS A 24 12.34 -11.47 -12.01
C CYS A 24 12.65 -12.15 -13.35
N GLU A 25 11.77 -13.04 -13.82
CA GLU A 25 11.92 -13.67 -15.14
C GLU A 25 11.76 -12.66 -16.28
N ARG A 26 10.74 -11.80 -16.19
CA ARG A 26 10.42 -10.82 -17.24
C ARG A 26 11.53 -9.78 -17.44
N PHE A 27 12.17 -9.34 -16.37
CA PHE A 27 13.17 -8.26 -16.39
C PHE A 27 14.58 -8.72 -16.03
N ALA A 28 14.87 -10.01 -16.25
CA ALA A 28 16.14 -10.64 -15.87
C ALA A 28 17.36 -10.03 -16.58
N ARG A 29 17.17 -9.34 -17.71
CA ARG A 29 18.27 -8.73 -18.48
C ARG A 29 18.60 -7.32 -17.98
N GLU A 30 17.63 -6.64 -17.39
CA GLU A 30 17.71 -5.23 -17.01
C GLU A 30 17.99 -5.05 -15.53
N PHE A 31 17.49 -5.94 -14.66
CA PHE A 31 17.55 -5.76 -13.21
C PHE A 31 17.93 -7.06 -12.49
N ALA A 32 18.63 -6.93 -11.36
CA ALA A 32 18.83 -8.05 -10.45
C ALA A 32 17.48 -8.41 -9.79
N CYS A 33 17.25 -9.71 -9.56
CA CYS A 33 16.02 -10.14 -8.89
C CYS A 33 15.89 -9.57 -7.47
N GLU A 34 17.01 -9.22 -6.82
CA GLU A 34 17.02 -8.55 -5.53
C GLU A 34 16.47 -7.11 -5.60
N ASP A 35 16.80 -6.35 -6.64
CA ASP A 35 16.26 -5.00 -6.85
C ASP A 35 14.76 -5.06 -7.10
N LEU A 36 14.32 -6.04 -7.90
CA LEU A 36 12.89 -6.29 -8.15
C LEU A 36 12.17 -6.72 -6.89
N ARG A 37 12.81 -7.53 -6.03
CA ARG A 37 12.28 -7.92 -4.73
C ARG A 37 12.09 -6.70 -3.84
N TRP A 38 13.09 -5.84 -3.73
CA TRP A 38 13.02 -4.62 -2.94
C TRP A 38 11.91 -3.69 -3.45
N ALA A 39 11.88 -3.42 -4.76
CA ALA A 39 10.89 -2.55 -5.38
C ALA A 39 9.46 -3.09 -5.23
N ALA A 40 9.26 -4.40 -5.46
CA ALA A 40 7.95 -5.03 -5.31
C ALA A 40 7.48 -5.01 -3.84
N SER A 41 8.36 -5.35 -2.90
CA SER A 41 8.04 -5.27 -1.46
C SER A 41 7.67 -3.85 -1.03
N HIS A 42 8.40 -2.84 -1.52
CA HIS A 42 8.08 -1.45 -1.25
C HIS A 42 6.71 -1.07 -1.81
N TYR A 43 6.45 -1.38 -3.09
CA TYR A 43 5.18 -1.10 -3.74
C TYR A 43 4.00 -1.78 -3.05
N TRP A 44 4.09 -3.08 -2.73
CA TRP A 44 2.97 -3.81 -2.11
C TRP A 44 2.64 -3.35 -0.70
N SER A 45 3.63 -2.87 0.06
CA SER A 45 3.44 -2.42 1.44
C SER A 45 3.03 -0.95 1.55
N ARG A 46 3.35 -0.12 0.56
CA ARG A 46 3.18 1.34 0.63
C ARG A 46 2.20 1.91 -0.39
N ALA A 47 1.89 1.20 -1.47
CA ALA A 47 0.99 1.74 -2.50
C ALA A 47 -0.47 1.70 -2.05
N VAL A 48 -1.13 2.85 -2.14
CA VAL A 48 -2.53 3.07 -1.75
C VAL A 48 -3.43 2.93 -2.97
N ALA A 49 -4.63 2.36 -2.78
CA ALA A 49 -5.65 2.30 -3.83
C ALA A 49 -6.32 3.67 -3.98
N VAL A 50 -6.18 4.31 -5.14
CA VAL A 50 -6.79 5.60 -5.47
C VAL A 50 -8.00 5.35 -6.37
N ALA A 51 -9.16 5.75 -5.89
CA ALA A 51 -10.42 5.79 -6.64
C ALA A 51 -10.86 7.24 -6.86
N GLY A 52 -11.64 7.50 -7.92
CA GLY A 52 -12.24 8.81 -8.20
C GLY A 52 -11.35 9.83 -8.91
N ALA A 53 -10.03 9.62 -8.99
CA ALA A 53 -9.13 10.46 -9.81
C ALA A 53 -9.19 10.13 -11.31
N THR A 54 -9.54 8.89 -11.65
CA THR A 54 -9.63 8.38 -13.02
C THR A 54 -10.81 7.40 -13.14
N PRO A 55 -11.27 7.07 -14.35
CA PRO A 55 -12.37 6.10 -14.53
C PRO A 55 -12.06 4.69 -14.03
N LYS A 56 -10.78 4.33 -13.90
CA LYS A 56 -10.33 3.02 -13.40
C LYS A 56 -9.48 3.22 -12.15
N PRO A 57 -9.88 2.64 -11.00
CA PRO A 57 -9.04 2.66 -9.80
C PRO A 57 -7.63 2.17 -10.11
N PHE A 58 -6.64 2.82 -9.50
CA PHE A 58 -5.23 2.45 -9.63
C PHE A 58 -4.56 2.47 -8.28
N ARG A 59 -3.33 1.95 -8.19
CA ARG A 59 -2.52 2.03 -6.97
C ARG A 59 -1.36 2.99 -7.21
N ALA A 60 -1.05 3.80 -6.20
CA ALA A 60 0.03 4.78 -6.26
C ALA A 60 0.82 4.84 -4.95
N LEU A 61 2.10 5.13 -5.07
CA LEU A 61 2.92 5.60 -3.95
C LEU A 61 2.64 7.09 -3.78
N ILE A 62 2.15 7.47 -2.60
CA ILE A 62 1.79 8.85 -2.28
C ILE A 62 2.73 9.31 -1.16
N PRO A 63 3.75 10.13 -1.47
CA PRO A 63 4.70 10.60 -0.47
C PRO A 63 4.00 11.26 0.72
N GLY A 64 4.40 10.88 1.93
CA GLY A 64 3.86 11.39 3.17
C GLY A 64 2.70 10.54 3.70
N VAL A 65 1.72 10.19 2.85
CA VAL A 65 0.64 9.25 3.23
C VAL A 65 1.21 7.86 3.48
N ASP A 66 2.20 7.46 2.69
CA ASP A 66 2.89 6.18 2.81
C ASP A 66 3.69 6.02 4.10
N LEU A 67 3.92 7.08 4.88
CA LEU A 67 4.63 7.05 6.16
C LEU A 67 3.71 6.73 7.36
N LEU A 68 2.40 6.90 7.21
CA LEU A 68 1.43 6.69 8.29
C LEU A 68 1.36 5.21 8.62
N ASN A 69 1.40 4.85 9.91
CA ASN A 69 1.29 3.45 10.32
C ASN A 69 -0.16 2.95 10.26
N PHE A 70 -0.31 1.63 10.17
CA PHE A 70 -1.63 0.98 10.11
C PHE A 70 -2.36 1.01 11.46
N ASP A 71 -3.64 1.36 11.42
CA ASP A 71 -4.61 1.14 12.49
C ASP A 71 -5.99 0.87 11.87
N PRO A 72 -6.63 -0.29 12.13
CA PRO A 72 -7.91 -0.65 11.53
C PRO A 72 -9.07 0.29 11.90
N ASP A 73 -8.92 1.02 13.02
CA ASP A 73 -9.91 1.93 13.59
C ASP A 73 -9.53 3.40 13.39
N ALA A 74 -8.45 3.69 12.65
CA ALA A 74 -8.10 5.06 12.27
C ALA A 74 -9.28 5.70 11.50
N PRO A 75 -9.79 6.86 11.96
CA PRO A 75 -10.91 7.53 11.32
C PRO A 75 -10.48 8.39 10.13
N ASN A 76 -9.17 8.44 9.84
CA ASN A 76 -8.60 9.27 8.79
C ASN A 76 -8.89 8.70 7.41
N TYR A 77 -8.92 9.60 6.44
CA TYR A 77 -9.13 9.23 5.04
C TYR A 77 -8.47 10.25 4.15
N PHE A 78 -8.25 9.88 2.89
CA PHE A 78 -7.90 10.85 1.86
C PHE A 78 -9.04 10.98 0.86
N ARG A 79 -9.07 12.13 0.18
CA ARG A 79 -9.94 12.37 -0.97
C ARG A 79 -9.15 12.99 -2.11
N VAL A 80 -9.62 12.78 -3.33
CA VAL A 80 -9.08 13.45 -4.50
C VAL A 80 -9.76 14.80 -4.64
N ALA A 81 -8.97 15.87 -4.72
CA ALA A 81 -9.44 17.24 -4.94
C ALA A 81 -8.73 17.83 -6.16
N GLY A 82 -9.39 17.78 -7.32
CA GLY A 82 -8.78 18.18 -8.59
C GLY A 82 -7.57 17.31 -8.93
N LYS A 83 -6.37 17.90 -8.95
CA LYS A 83 -5.10 17.21 -9.23
C LYS A 83 -4.31 16.82 -7.98
N SER A 84 -4.92 16.98 -6.80
CA SER A 84 -4.25 16.77 -5.52
C SER A 84 -4.94 15.70 -4.69
N ILE A 85 -4.17 15.06 -3.82
CA ILE A 85 -4.68 14.20 -2.76
C ILE A 85 -4.69 15.03 -1.49
N VAL A 86 -5.85 15.07 -0.82
CA VAL A 86 -6.04 15.76 0.45
C VAL A 86 -6.27 14.70 1.51
N TYR A 87 -5.34 14.61 2.46
CA TYR A 87 -5.49 13.76 3.64
C TYR A 87 -6.24 14.54 4.73
N VAL A 88 -7.26 13.93 5.29
CA VAL A 88 -8.17 14.56 6.25
C VAL A 88 -8.12 13.80 7.56
N ALA A 89 -7.84 14.53 8.64
CA ALA A 89 -7.95 14.01 9.99
C ALA A 89 -9.42 13.72 10.31
N GLY A 90 -9.73 12.48 10.71
CA GLY A 90 -11.09 12.07 11.07
C GLY A 90 -11.49 12.42 12.50
N ARG A 91 -10.53 12.93 13.28
CA ARG A 91 -10.70 13.39 14.66
C ARG A 91 -9.63 14.42 15.00
N ASP A 92 -9.77 15.03 16.16
CA ASP A 92 -8.72 15.85 16.74
C ASP A 92 -7.56 14.97 17.25
N TYR A 93 -6.34 15.49 17.10
CA TYR A 93 -5.10 14.86 17.55
C TYR A 93 -4.40 15.78 18.54
N ALA A 94 -3.95 15.22 19.66
CA ALA A 94 -3.13 15.97 20.62
C ALA A 94 -1.69 16.15 20.10
N ALA A 95 -1.00 17.17 20.60
CA ALA A 95 0.42 17.35 20.29
C ALA A 95 1.23 16.14 20.76
N GLY A 96 2.04 15.56 19.87
CA GLY A 96 2.83 14.35 20.13
C GLY A 96 2.08 13.04 19.89
N GLU A 97 0.80 13.09 19.54
CA GLU A 97 0.03 11.89 19.17
C GLU A 97 0.39 11.40 17.77
N GLU A 98 0.50 10.09 17.60
CA GLU A 98 0.75 9.47 16.30
C GLU A 98 -0.51 9.49 15.42
N ILE A 99 -0.35 9.96 14.18
CA ILE A 99 -1.38 9.88 13.14
C ILE A 99 -1.23 8.55 12.41
N ARG A 100 -2.32 7.78 12.33
CA ARG A 100 -2.38 6.44 11.72
C ARG A 100 -3.44 6.36 10.63
N ASP A 101 -3.34 5.36 9.75
CA ASP A 101 -4.26 5.14 8.64
C ASP A 101 -4.75 3.68 8.58
N SER A 102 -5.90 3.42 7.95
CA SER A 102 -6.52 2.09 7.89
C SER A 102 -6.17 1.28 6.64
N TYR A 103 -5.14 1.70 5.88
CA TYR A 103 -4.58 1.04 4.69
C TYR A 103 -5.63 0.34 3.79
N GLY A 104 -6.61 1.08 3.31
CA GLY A 104 -7.53 0.59 2.29
C GLY A 104 -9.01 0.63 2.62
N LYS A 105 -9.43 1.12 3.80
CA LYS A 105 -10.81 1.62 3.98
C LYS A 105 -11.00 3.04 3.37
N GLY A 106 -10.25 3.35 2.32
CA GLY A 106 -10.27 4.67 1.68
C GLY A 106 -11.61 4.94 1.00
N MET A 107 -12.36 5.88 1.59
CA MET A 107 -13.67 6.46 1.26
C MET A 107 -14.92 5.66 1.70
N PRO A 108 -15.89 6.31 2.40
CA PRO A 108 -17.28 5.88 2.37
C PRO A 108 -17.89 5.99 0.96
#